data_AF-A0A158NJH2-F1
#
_entry.id   AF-A0A158NJH2-F1
#
_cell.length_a   1.000
_cell.length_b   1.000
_cell.length_c   1.000
_cell.angle_alpha   90.00
_cell.angle_beta   90.00
_cell.angle_gamma   90.00
#
_symmetry.space_group_name_H-M   'P 1'
#
loop_
_entity.id
_entity.type
_entity.pdbx_description
1 polymer ?
#
loop_
_entity_poly.entity_id
_entity_poly.type
_entity_poly.pdbx_seq_one_letter_code
_entity_poly.pdbx_strand_id
1 'polypeptide(L)'
;NLNLNIDGLPISKSSKSQLCVYRGYQKACLAEFLQLFVDEYLNLKNNGFSINKQPLQINIHAVICDAPARAYVTCIKSHNGHFACGKCTVKGEKINE
;
A
#
# COMPACT_ATOMS: atom_id res chain seq x y z
N ASN A 1 -10.82 -1.72 12.59
CA ASN A 1 -10.65 -1.28 11.19
C ASN A 1 -9.34 -0.52 11.08
N LEU A 2 -8.39 -1.08 10.32
CA LEU A 2 -7.05 -0.52 10.16
C LEU A 2 -6.94 0.19 8.80
N ASN A 3 -6.44 1.44 8.81
CA ASN A 3 -6.09 2.18 7.60
C ASN A 3 -4.58 2.15 7.44
N LEU A 4 -4.11 1.72 6.27
CA LEU A 4 -2.69 1.65 5.95
C LEU A 4 -2.35 2.76 4.98
N ASN A 5 -1.31 3.53 5.26
CA ASN A 5 -0.83 4.59 4.36
C ASN A 5 0.55 4.21 3.81
N ILE A 6 0.70 4.26 2.50
CA ILE A 6 1.94 3.99 1.76
C ILE A 6 2.18 5.20 0.86
N ASP A 7 3.10 6.07 1.27
CA ASP A 7 3.49 7.25 0.49
C ASP A 7 5.00 7.29 0.23
N GLY A 8 5.38 8.02 -0.81
CA GLY A 8 6.77 8.31 -1.14
C GLY A 8 7.29 9.58 -0.46
N LEU A 9 6.68 10.02 0.64
CA LEU A 9 7.03 11.30 1.26
C LEU A 9 8.35 11.20 2.02
N PRO A 10 9.15 12.30 2.06
CA PRO A 10 10.27 12.40 2.98
C PRO A 10 9.79 12.12 4.42
N ILE A 11 10.61 11.41 5.22
CA ILE A 11 10.29 11.05 6.62
C ILE A 11 9.84 12.28 7.43
N SER A 12 10.40 13.46 7.14
CA SER A 12 10.05 14.73 7.78
C SER A 12 8.60 15.19 7.57
N LYS A 13 7.89 14.61 6.59
CA LYS A 13 6.52 14.95 6.24
C LYS A 13 5.49 13.86 6.58
N SER A 14 5.92 12.73 7.17
CA SER A 14 5.04 11.62 7.46
C SER A 14 4.22 11.83 8.75
N SER A 15 2.94 11.45 8.72
CA SER A 15 2.07 11.49 9.89
C SER A 15 2.42 10.36 10.87
N LYS A 16 3.20 10.67 11.92
CA LYS A 16 3.47 10.03 13.24
C LYS A 16 3.37 8.50 13.49
N SER A 17 2.95 7.65 12.55
CA SER A 17 2.90 6.19 12.70
C SER A 17 3.26 5.53 11.37
N GLN A 18 4.55 5.32 11.16
CA GLN A 18 5.08 4.55 10.03
C GLN A 18 5.36 3.12 10.49
N LEU A 19 4.76 2.14 9.82
CA LEU A 19 4.99 0.72 10.10
C LEU A 19 6.11 0.13 9.22
N CYS A 20 6.32 0.69 8.02
CA CYS A 20 7.31 0.21 7.06
C CYS A 20 7.99 1.37 6.33
N VAL A 21 9.31 1.50 6.45
CA VAL A 21 10.11 2.54 5.78
C VAL A 21 11.14 1.88 4.89
N TYR A 22 11.20 2.31 3.63
CA TYR A 22 12.24 1.90 2.69
C TYR A 22 13.10 3.10 2.28
N ARG A 23 14.41 2.91 2.24
CA ARG A 23 15.38 3.89 1.70
C ARG A 23 16.34 3.18 0.75
N GLY A 24 16.34 3.60 -0.51
CA GLY A 24 17.24 3.07 -1.53
C GLY A 24 17.33 3.98 -2.74
N TYR A 25 18.36 3.78 -3.55
CA TYR A 25 18.55 4.50 -4.82
C TYR A 25 17.60 4.02 -5.93
N GLN A 26 16.96 2.88 -5.72
CA GLN A 26 16.01 2.25 -6.63
C GLN A 26 14.74 1.89 -5.85
N LYS A 27 13.69 1.48 -6.55
CA LYS A 27 12.47 1.00 -5.89
C LYS A 27 12.77 -0.33 -5.19
N ALA A 28 12.24 -0.50 -3.98
CA ALA A 28 12.37 -1.74 -3.21
C ALA A 28 11.82 -2.93 -3.99
N CYS A 29 12.44 -4.11 -3.90
CA CYS A 29 11.78 -5.33 -4.31
C CYS A 29 10.45 -5.44 -3.53
N LEU A 30 9.31 -5.34 -4.23
CA LEU A 30 8.00 -5.20 -3.59
C LEU A 30 7.68 -6.41 -2.71
N ALA A 31 8.02 -7.61 -3.21
CA ALA A 31 7.83 -8.86 -2.49
C ALA A 31 8.59 -8.81 -1.16
N GLU A 32 9.90 -8.55 -1.19
CA GLU A 32 10.72 -8.49 0.03
C GLU A 32 10.28 -7.39 0.99
N PHE A 33 9.91 -6.21 0.47
CA PHE A 33 9.51 -5.07 1.29
C PHE A 33 8.18 -5.31 2.02
N LEU A 34 7.20 -5.94 1.38
CA LEU A 34 5.88 -6.14 1.96
C LEU A 34 5.70 -7.51 2.64
N GLN A 35 6.59 -8.47 2.43
CA GLN A 35 6.40 -9.85 2.91
C GLN A 35 6.17 -9.92 4.42
N LEU A 36 7.03 -9.26 5.21
CA LEU A 36 6.89 -9.25 6.67
C LEU A 36 5.55 -8.70 7.14
N PHE A 37 5.08 -7.62 6.50
CA PHE A 37 3.79 -7.02 6.78
C PHE A 37 2.63 -7.97 6.41
N VAL A 38 2.72 -8.61 5.24
CA VAL A 38 1.70 -9.56 4.76
C VAL A 38 1.61 -10.76 5.71
N ASP A 39 2.74 -11.33 6.10
CA ASP A 39 2.80 -12.48 7.00
C ASP A 39 2.21 -12.14 8.38
N GLU A 40 2.60 -11.00 8.95
CA GLU A 40 2.06 -10.51 10.22
C GLU A 40 0.54 -10.27 10.13
N TYR A 41 0.08 -9.58 9.08
CA TYR A 41 -1.34 -9.33 8.88
C TYR A 41 -2.12 -10.64 8.73
N LEU A 42 -1.62 -11.61 7.96
CA LEU A 42 -2.28 -12.91 7.79
C LEU A 42 -2.37 -13.67 9.12
N ASN A 43 -1.31 -13.64 9.94
CA ASN A 43 -1.33 -14.20 11.28
C ASN A 43 -2.42 -13.53 12.15
N LEU A 44 -2.43 -12.20 12.21
CA LEU A 44 -3.41 -11.43 13.00
C LEU A 44 -4.85 -11.58 12.48
N LYS A 45 -5.03 -11.74 11.17
CA LYS A 45 -6.34 -11.96 10.55
C LYS A 45 -6.91 -13.34 10.87
N ASN A 46 -6.06 -14.37 10.78
CA ASN A 46 -6.47 -15.77 10.94
C ASN A 46 -6.57 -16.18 12.40
N ASN A 47 -5.61 -15.77 13.23
CA ASN A 47 -5.51 -16.18 14.62
C ASN A 47 -6.09 -15.13 15.59
N GLY A 48 -6.36 -13.91 15.11
CA GLY A 48 -6.77 -12.79 15.95
C GLY A 48 -5.64 -12.34 16.90
N PHE A 49 -5.98 -11.43 17.79
CA PHE A 49 -5.12 -11.07 18.92
C PHE A 49 -5.99 -10.68 20.12
N SER A 50 -5.42 -10.57 21.32
CA SER A 50 -6.19 -10.22 22.52
C SER A 50 -5.57 -9.04 23.25
N ILE A 51 -6.38 -8.02 23.55
CA ILE A 51 -6.03 -6.95 24.49
C ILE A 51 -6.90 -7.14 25.73
N ASN A 52 -6.31 -7.16 26.93
CA ASN A 52 -7.03 -7.36 28.18
C ASN A 52 -7.95 -8.61 28.17
N LYS A 53 -7.49 -9.70 27.56
CA LYS A 53 -8.23 -10.97 27.37
C LYS A 53 -9.48 -10.86 26.48
N GLN A 54 -9.70 -9.73 25.82
CA GLN A 54 -10.78 -9.57 24.86
C GLN A 54 -10.25 -9.90 23.46
N PRO A 55 -10.81 -10.91 22.77
CA PRO A 55 -10.40 -11.27 21.43
C PRO A 55 -10.80 -10.18 20.43
N LEU A 56 -9.87 -9.84 19.56
CA LEU A 56 -10.01 -8.80 18.55
C LEU A 56 -9.61 -9.37 17.19
N GLN A 57 -10.43 -9.07 16.19
CA GLN A 57 -10.14 -9.43 14.81
C GLN A 57 -9.70 -8.18 14.04
N ILE A 58 -8.60 -8.30 13.31
CA ILE A 58 -8.07 -7.19 12.50
C ILE A 58 -8.52 -7.34 11.06
N ASN A 59 -9.19 -6.30 10.56
CA ASN A 59 -9.55 -6.16 9.15
C ASN A 59 -8.94 -4.86 8.60
N ILE A 60 -8.26 -4.97 7.45
CA ILE A 60 -7.81 -3.81 6.67
C ILE A 60 -9.05 -3.20 6.03
N HIS A 61 -9.27 -1.93 6.30
CA HIS A 61 -10.38 -1.18 5.71
C HIS A 61 -9.95 -0.53 4.39
N ALA A 62 -8.77 0.07 4.37
CA ALA A 62 -8.22 0.74 3.20
C ALA A 62 -6.70 0.67 3.16
N VAL A 63 -6.16 0.60 1.94
CA VAL A 63 -4.76 0.88 1.62
C VAL A 63 -4.72 2.20 0.85
N ILE A 64 -4.18 3.22 1.49
CA ILE A 64 -4.10 4.59 1.01
C ILE A 64 -2.70 4.78 0.44
N CYS A 65 -2.62 5.25 -0.80
CA CYS A 65 -1.36 5.50 -1.48
C CYS A 65 -1.55 6.57 -2.56
N ASP A 66 -0.47 7.30 -2.86
CA ASP A 66 -0.43 8.18 -4.02
C ASP A 66 -0.46 7.37 -5.33
N ALA A 67 -0.68 8.06 -6.46
CA ALA A 67 -0.85 7.36 -7.74
C ALA A 67 0.39 6.53 -8.16
N PRO A 68 1.64 7.02 -8.00
CA PRO A 68 2.84 6.21 -8.28
C PRO A 68 3.01 4.99 -7.36
N ALA A 69 2.81 5.12 -6.05
CA ALA A 69 2.94 4.00 -5.11
C ALA A 69 1.84 2.97 -5.35
N ARG A 70 0.60 3.40 -5.61
CA ARG A 70 -0.49 2.50 -5.99
C ARG A 70 -0.14 1.68 -7.23
N ALA A 71 0.34 2.35 -8.28
CA ALA A 71 0.72 1.69 -9.52
C ALA A 71 1.83 0.65 -9.29
N TYR A 72 2.79 0.98 -8.43
CA TYR A 72 3.87 0.08 -8.06
C TYR A 72 3.40 -1.15 -7.29
N VAL A 73 2.60 -0.96 -6.23
CA VAL A 73 2.12 -2.06 -5.38
C VAL A 73 1.14 -2.98 -6.12
N THR A 74 0.33 -2.44 -7.03
CA THR A 74 -0.69 -3.22 -7.77
C THR A 74 -0.21 -3.71 -9.13
N CYS A 75 1.05 -3.46 -9.48
CA CYS A 75 1.64 -3.84 -10.78
C CYS A 75 0.85 -3.33 -12.00
N ILE A 76 0.19 -2.17 -11.88
CA ILE A 76 -0.52 -1.51 -12.98
C ILE A 76 0.34 -0.39 -13.59
N LYS A 77 -0.06 0.06 -14.78
CA LYS A 77 0.58 1.22 -15.41
C LYS A 77 0.38 2.48 -14.57
N SER A 78 1.40 3.33 -14.51
CA SER A 78 1.31 4.65 -13.85
C SER A 78 0.19 5.49 -14.46
N HIS A 79 -0.36 6.44 -13.70
CA HIS A 79 -1.52 7.28 -14.03
C HIS A 79 -1.54 7.92 -15.44
N ASN A 80 -0.38 8.11 -16.07
CA ASN A 80 -0.25 8.66 -17.42
C ASN A 80 -0.25 7.61 -18.55
N GLY A 81 -0.39 6.32 -18.22
CA GLY A 81 -0.39 5.23 -19.20
C GLY A 81 -1.78 4.93 -19.77
N HIS A 82 -1.82 4.36 -20.98
CA HIS A 82 -3.05 3.74 -21.50
C HIS A 82 -3.46 2.58 -20.59
N PHE A 83 -4.73 2.52 -20.18
CA PHE A 83 -5.25 1.53 -19.22
C PHE A 83 -4.60 1.62 -17.83
N ALA A 84 -4.26 2.82 -17.37
CA ALA A 84 -3.67 3.06 -16.06
C ALA A 84 -4.65 3.04 -14.88
N CYS A 85 -5.97 3.06 -15.15
CA CYS A 85 -6.95 3.03 -14.08
C CYS A 85 -7.02 1.62 -13.48
N GLY A 86 -6.69 1.48 -12.20
CA GLY A 86 -6.86 0.20 -11.47
C GLY A 86 -8.32 -0.16 -11.16
N LYS A 87 -9.29 0.69 -11.53
CA LYS A 87 -10.72 0.49 -11.26
C LYS A 87 -11.55 0.25 -12.52
N CYS A 88 -11.01 0.51 -13.72
CA CYS A 88 -11.72 0.32 -14.97
C CYS A 88 -10.77 -0.13 -16.08
N THR A 89 -11.33 -0.70 -17.15
CA THR A 89 -10.58 -1.20 -18.31
C THR A 89 -10.55 -0.22 -19.47
N VAL A 90 -10.86 1.06 -19.22
CA VAL A 90 -10.96 2.09 -20.27
C VAL A 90 -9.57 2.52 -20.75
N LYS A 91 -9.43 2.66 -22.08
CA LYS A 91 -8.22 3.22 -22.69
C LYS A 91 -8.26 4.74 -22.57
N GLY A 92 -7.31 5.33 -21.85
CA GLY A 92 -7.11 6.78 -21.85
C GLY A 92 -6.51 7.25 -23.17
N GLU A 93 -6.83 8.47 -23.58
CA GLU A 93 -6.25 9.14 -24.75
C GLU A 93 -5.27 10.21 -24.29
N LYS A 94 -4.15 10.35 -25.00
CA LYS A 94 -3.20 11.44 -24.75
C LYS A 94 -3.59 12.60 -25.65
N ILE A 95 -3.93 13.73 -25.05
CA ILE A 95 -4.17 14.96 -25.78
C ILE A 95 -2.79 15.54 -26.09
N ASN A 96 -2.47 15.69 -27.37
CA ASN A 96 -1.26 16.39 -27.80
C ASN A 96 -1.63 17.88 -27.87
N GLU A 97 -0.99 18.71 -27.05
CA GLU A 97 -0.90 20.15 -27.28
C GLU A 97 0.31 20.45 -28.18
#